data_AF-A0A820LIY4-F1
#
_entry.id   AF-A0A820LIY4-F1
#
_cell.length_a   1.000
_cell.length_b   1.000
_cell.length_c   1.000
_cell.angle_alpha   90.00
_cell.angle_beta   90.00
_cell.angle_gamma   90.00
#
_symmetry.space_group_name_H-M   'P 1'
#
loop_
_entity.id
_entity.type
_entity.pdbx_description
1 polymer ?
#
loop_
_entity_poly.entity_id
_entity_poly.type
_entity_poly.pdbx_seq_one_letter_code
_entity_poly.pdbx_strand_id
1 'polypeptide(L)'
;MSTEERMFDLSLISWNILAPCWVNKDWYPSLYELAIDSKTRYNIILSKISSMNCDIVIIQEAKQDFICLCKEKFHDNYIYEFAPNNPTMSSISNGLLTLINKNWKYAKEINIINQILDNERGEAIQIISLHSKNIHLINLHLDYTHSISQANKIKEKCKQFLRDGP
;
A
#
# COMPACT_ATOMS: atom_id res chain seq x y z
N MET A 1 4.20 23.97 16.71
CA MET A 1 4.48 24.42 15.32
C MET A 1 3.25 25.17 14.85
N SER A 2 3.42 26.41 14.40
CA SER A 2 2.33 27.28 13.96
C SER A 2 1.66 26.72 12.72
N THR A 3 0.35 26.93 12.66
CA THR A 3 -0.62 26.64 11.59
C THR A 3 -0.41 27.49 10.33
N GLU A 4 0.81 27.97 10.07
CA GLU A 4 1.17 28.67 8.84
C GLU A 4 1.29 27.65 7.71
N GLU A 5 0.24 27.63 6.88
CA GLU A 5 0.20 27.20 5.48
C GLU A 5 1.31 26.25 5.03
N ARG A 6 1.12 24.94 5.22
CA ARG A 6 1.60 23.96 4.23
C ARG A 6 0.87 24.25 2.91
N MET A 7 1.43 25.19 2.16
CA MET A 7 1.14 25.39 0.75
C MET A 7 1.52 24.10 0.02
N PHE A 8 0.50 23.35 -0.40
CA PHE A 8 0.53 22.33 -1.47
C PHE A 8 1.33 21.01 -1.32
N ASP A 9 2.01 20.71 -0.21
CA ASP A 9 2.77 19.46 -0.17
C ASP A 9 1.92 18.25 0.27
N LEU A 10 1.49 17.44 -0.71
CA LEU A 10 1.13 16.04 -0.49
C LEU A 10 2.40 15.30 -0.04
N SER A 11 2.39 14.78 1.18
CA SER A 11 3.43 13.90 1.71
C SER A 11 3.01 12.44 1.59
N LEU A 12 3.82 11.66 0.87
CA LEU A 12 3.54 10.27 0.59
C LEU A 12 4.78 9.41 0.89
N ILE A 13 4.53 8.23 1.45
CA ILE A 13 5.51 7.15 1.50
C ILE A 13 4.94 5.90 0.84
N SER A 14 5.77 5.19 0.09
CA SER A 14 5.49 3.85 -0.40
C SER A 14 6.55 2.89 0.15
N TRP A 15 6.12 1.75 0.68
CA TRP A 15 7.02 0.80 1.32
C TRP A 15 6.57 -0.65 1.14
N ASN A 16 7.39 -1.46 0.46
CA ASN A 16 7.30 -2.92 0.55
C ASN A 16 7.93 -3.36 1.88
N ILE A 17 7.11 -3.91 2.78
CA ILE A 17 7.54 -4.24 4.15
C ILE A 17 8.16 -5.62 4.30
N LEU A 18 8.33 -6.37 3.21
CA LEU A 18 8.80 -7.76 3.19
C LEU A 18 7.95 -8.65 4.11
N ALA A 19 6.85 -9.18 3.58
CA ALA A 19 5.97 -10.04 4.36
C ALA A 19 6.77 -11.22 4.97
N PRO A 20 6.48 -11.63 6.21
CA PRO A 20 7.21 -12.70 6.90
C PRO A 20 7.32 -14.01 6.11
N CYS A 21 6.34 -14.30 5.26
CA CYS A 21 6.32 -15.48 4.39
C CYS A 21 7.37 -15.47 3.27
N TRP A 22 7.94 -14.32 2.94
CA TRP A 22 9.01 -14.19 1.96
C TRP A 22 10.40 -14.17 2.59
N VAL A 23 10.48 -14.17 3.93
CA VAL A 23 11.76 -14.18 4.63
C VAL A 23 12.35 -15.58 4.54
N ASN A 24 13.27 -15.76 3.59
CA ASN A 24 14.03 -16.99 3.39
C ASN A 24 15.53 -16.73 3.63
N LYS A 25 16.20 -17.63 4.35
CA LYS A 25 17.65 -17.52 4.62
C LYS A 25 18.49 -17.59 3.35
N ASP A 26 18.04 -18.31 2.33
CA ASP A 26 18.74 -18.41 1.05
C ASP A 26 18.65 -17.10 0.25
N TRP A 27 17.57 -16.34 0.43
CA TRP A 27 17.36 -15.06 -0.26
C TRP A 27 17.96 -13.88 0.52
N TYR A 28 17.97 -13.97 1.85
CA TYR A 28 18.44 -12.90 2.74
C TYR A 28 19.50 -13.38 3.77
N PRO A 29 20.61 -14.00 3.35
CA PRO A 29 21.50 -14.71 4.28
C PRO A 29 22.12 -13.80 5.35
N SER A 30 22.45 -12.56 5.01
CA SER A 30 23.07 -11.59 5.94
C SER A 30 22.06 -10.85 6.82
N LEU A 31 20.78 -10.84 6.44
CA LEU A 31 19.71 -10.11 7.14
C LEU A 31 18.70 -11.05 7.79
N TYR A 32 18.83 -12.36 7.61
CA TYR A 32 17.82 -13.35 8.01
C TYR A 32 17.43 -13.22 9.48
N GLU A 33 18.41 -13.17 10.38
CA GLU A 33 18.16 -13.05 11.82
C GLU A 33 17.40 -11.76 12.18
N LEU A 34 17.63 -10.67 11.45
CA LEU A 34 16.88 -9.41 11.61
C LEU A 34 15.50 -9.46 10.93
N ALA A 35 15.41 -10.14 9.79
CA ALA A 35 14.21 -10.21 8.95
C ALA A 35 13.15 -11.17 9.52
N ILE A 36 13.58 -12.23 10.20
CA ILE A 36 12.71 -13.27 10.75
C ILE A 36 11.90 -12.77 11.94
N ASP A 37 12.42 -11.78 12.69
CA ASP A 37 11.68 -11.09 13.75
C ASP A 37 10.66 -10.09 13.17
N SER A 38 9.56 -10.62 12.67
CA SER A 38 8.47 -9.83 12.07
C SER A 38 7.86 -8.82 13.05
N LYS A 39 7.75 -9.18 14.33
CA LYS A 39 7.14 -8.31 15.35
C LYS A 39 7.96 -7.05 15.57
N THR A 40 9.28 -7.19 15.75
CA THR A 40 10.17 -6.03 15.91
C THR A 40 10.17 -5.17 14.65
N ARG A 41 10.24 -5.79 13.46
CA ARG A 41 10.16 -5.05 12.18
C ARG A 41 8.86 -4.25 12.06
N TYR A 42 7.71 -4.87 12.32
CA TYR A 42 6.41 -4.20 12.29
C TYR A 42 6.36 -3.03 13.25
N ASN A 43 6.84 -3.19 14.49
CA ASN A 43 6.88 -2.10 15.46
C ASN A 43 7.74 -0.92 14.99
N ILE A 44 8.89 -1.19 14.37
CA ILE A 44 9.75 -0.15 13.78
C ILE A 44 9.04 0.57 12.65
N ILE A 45 8.43 -0.17 11.71
CA ILE A 45 7.69 0.40 10.57
C ILE A 45 6.54 1.28 11.08
N LEU A 46 5.74 0.77 12.02
CA LEU A 46 4.66 1.52 12.67
C LEU A 46 5.18 2.77 13.39
N SER A 47 6.32 2.69 14.08
CA SER A 47 6.93 3.87 14.70
C SER A 47 7.34 4.91 13.65
N LYS A 48 7.88 4.46 12.51
CA LYS A 48 8.29 5.36 11.42
C LYS A 48 7.09 6.04 10.77
N ILE A 49 6.05 5.28 10.42
CA ILE A 49 4.78 5.82 9.89
C ILE A 49 4.24 6.90 10.83
N SER A 50 4.17 6.61 12.14
CA SER A 50 3.71 7.56 13.15
C SER A 50 4.56 8.83 13.20
N SER A 51 5.89 8.70 13.13
CA SER A 51 6.81 9.83 13.23
C SER A 51 6.82 10.72 11.99
N MET A 52 6.64 10.12 10.81
CA MET A 52 6.63 10.85 9.54
C MET A 52 5.32 11.61 9.37
N ASN A 53 4.22 11.09 9.91
CA ASN A 53 2.88 11.69 9.83
C ASN A 53 2.52 12.08 8.39
N CYS A 54 2.83 11.19 7.44
CA CYS A 54 2.52 11.39 6.02
C CYS A 54 1.01 11.43 5.80
N ASP A 55 0.59 12.14 4.75
CA ASP A 55 -0.81 12.24 4.34
C ASP A 55 -1.32 10.91 3.76
N ILE A 56 -0.48 10.22 2.98
CA ILE A 56 -0.75 8.91 2.39
C ILE A 56 0.42 7.97 2.68
N VAL A 57 0.10 6.77 3.16
CA VAL A 57 1.06 5.68 3.35
C VAL A 57 0.60 4.51 2.50
N ILE A 58 1.47 4.06 1.59
CA ILE A 58 1.21 2.95 0.69
C ILE A 58 2.13 1.81 1.10
N ILE A 59 1.55 0.65 1.42
CA ILE A 59 2.28 -0.53 1.87
C ILE A 59 2.03 -1.68 0.90
N GLN A 60 3.10 -2.33 0.45
CA GLN A 60 3.05 -3.59 -0.28
C GLN A 60 3.43 -4.75 0.63
N GLU A 61 2.91 -5.93 0.32
CA GLU A 61 3.09 -7.16 1.11
C GLU A 61 2.57 -7.05 2.55
N ALA A 62 1.50 -6.28 2.76
CA ALA A 62 0.83 -6.22 4.05
C ALA A 62 0.14 -7.55 4.34
N LYS A 63 0.40 -8.13 5.53
CA LYS A 63 -0.31 -9.32 6.04
C LYS A 63 -1.36 -8.93 7.08
N GLN A 64 -2.28 -9.86 7.37
CA GLN A 64 -3.39 -9.63 8.29
C GLN A 64 -2.96 -9.19 9.70
N ASP A 65 -1.89 -9.76 10.23
CA ASP A 65 -1.29 -9.39 11.51
C ASP A 65 -0.76 -7.95 11.52
N PHE A 66 -0.05 -7.53 10.47
CA PHE A 66 0.36 -6.14 10.30
C PHE A 66 -0.85 -5.19 10.22
N ILE A 67 -1.89 -5.58 9.50
CA ILE A 67 -3.12 -4.78 9.35
C ILE A 67 -3.82 -4.62 10.71
N CYS A 68 -3.89 -5.67 11.52
CA CYS A 68 -4.45 -5.59 12.87
C CYS A 68 -3.67 -4.59 13.73
N LEU A 69 -2.33 -4.67 13.73
CA LEU A 69 -1.49 -3.73 14.48
C LEU A 69 -1.65 -2.28 13.99
N CYS A 70 -1.75 -2.07 12.67
CA CYS A 70 -2.06 -0.76 12.09
C CYS A 70 -3.38 -0.22 12.63
N LYS A 71 -4.45 -1.03 12.60
CA LYS A 71 -5.77 -0.64 13.12
C LYS A 71 -5.70 -0.28 14.60
N GLU A 72 -5.07 -1.10 15.43
CA GLU A 72 -4.92 -0.80 16.86
C GLU A 72 -4.20 0.54 17.09
N LYS A 73 -3.05 0.72 16.44
CA LYS A 73 -2.18 1.88 16.68
C LYS A 73 -2.71 3.18 16.09
N PHE A 74 -3.36 3.13 14.94
CA PHE A 74 -3.67 4.30 14.14
C PHE A 74 -5.18 4.56 13.99
N HIS A 75 -6.07 3.80 14.65
CA HIS A 75 -7.53 3.83 14.42
C HIS A 75 -8.10 5.25 14.37
N ASP A 76 -7.65 6.15 15.25
CA ASP A 76 -8.13 7.52 15.33
C ASP A 76 -7.59 8.43 14.22
N ASN A 77 -6.41 8.12 13.69
CA ASN A 77 -5.65 9.03 12.83
C ASN A 77 -5.68 8.67 11.36
N TYR A 78 -5.94 7.41 11.00
CA TYR A 78 -5.89 6.95 9.61
C TYR A 78 -7.17 6.24 9.17
N ILE A 79 -7.52 6.38 7.89
CA ILE A 79 -8.46 5.53 7.15
C ILE A 79 -7.62 4.41 6.51
N TYR A 80 -8.18 3.19 6.41
CA TYR A 80 -7.47 2.01 5.92
C TYR A 80 -8.22 1.42 4.74
N GLU A 81 -7.50 1.10 3.68
CA GLU A 81 -8.04 0.36 2.56
C GLU A 81 -7.08 -0.77 2.19
N PHE A 82 -7.55 -2.02 2.28
CA PHE A 82 -6.77 -3.21 2.01
C PHE A 82 -7.30 -3.95 0.78
N ALA A 83 -6.43 -4.16 -0.20
CA ALA A 83 -6.67 -5.04 -1.33
C ALA A 83 -5.83 -6.31 -1.18
N PRO A 84 -6.43 -7.47 -0.86
CA PRO A 84 -5.71 -8.72 -0.83
C PRO A 84 -5.24 -9.10 -2.23
N ASN A 85 -4.05 -9.70 -2.33
CA ASN A 85 -3.74 -10.52 -3.51
C ASN A 85 -4.73 -11.70 -3.51
N ASN A 86 -5.38 -11.95 -4.65
CA ASN A 86 -6.44 -12.93 -4.75
C ASN A 86 -5.88 -14.35 -4.45
N PRO A 87 -6.42 -15.07 -3.44
CA PRO A 87 -5.90 -16.37 -3.03
C PRO A 87 -6.18 -17.51 -4.01
N THR A 88 -6.83 -17.26 -5.16
CA THR A 88 -7.17 -18.33 -6.11
C THR A 88 -5.95 -19.11 -6.61
N MET A 89 -4.73 -18.56 -6.52
CA MET A 89 -3.47 -19.27 -6.82
C MET A 89 -2.34 -19.06 -5.80
N SER A 90 -2.40 -18.03 -4.94
CA SER A 90 -1.37 -17.77 -3.90
C SER A 90 -1.78 -18.39 -2.56
N SER A 91 -0.95 -19.29 -2.02
CA SER A 91 -1.15 -19.89 -0.68
C SER A 91 -0.93 -18.91 0.48
N ILE A 92 -0.54 -17.67 0.19
CA ILE A 92 -0.10 -16.69 1.17
C ILE A 92 -0.99 -15.45 1.11
N SER A 93 -1.74 -15.22 2.20
CA SER A 93 -2.51 -14.00 2.43
C SER A 93 -1.56 -12.81 2.70
N ASN A 94 -1.24 -12.07 1.64
CA ASN A 94 -0.66 -10.72 1.71
C ASN A 94 -1.38 -9.82 0.68
N GLY A 95 -1.08 -8.53 0.68
CA GLY A 95 -1.67 -7.63 -0.31
C GLY A 95 -1.18 -6.20 -0.19
N LEU A 96 -2.01 -5.30 -0.68
CA LEU A 96 -1.78 -3.87 -0.74
C LEU A 96 -2.58 -3.17 0.34
N LEU A 97 -1.94 -2.34 1.16
CA LEU A 97 -2.59 -1.55 2.19
C LEU A 97 -2.32 -0.07 1.95
N THR A 98 -3.37 0.74 1.93
CA THR A 98 -3.29 2.19 1.88
C THR A 98 -3.81 2.78 3.19
N LEU A 99 -3.05 3.68 3.80
CA LEU A 99 -3.45 4.48 4.96
C LEU A 99 -3.58 5.94 4.55
N ILE A 100 -4.71 6.57 4.85
CA ILE A 100 -4.95 8.01 4.60
C ILE A 100 -5.08 8.74 5.92
N ASN A 101 -4.24 9.74 6.16
CA ASN A 101 -4.26 10.54 7.38
C ASN A 101 -5.53 11.39 7.45
N LYS A 102 -6.40 11.14 8.43
CA LYS A 102 -7.67 11.84 8.64
C LYS A 102 -7.51 13.33 8.89
N ASN A 103 -6.34 13.75 9.41
CA ASN A 103 -6.04 15.15 9.69
C ASN A 103 -5.60 15.92 8.43
N TRP A 104 -5.33 15.23 7.32
CA TRP A 104 -5.02 15.88 6.06
C TRP A 104 -6.27 16.54 5.47
N LYS A 105 -6.15 17.80 5.01
CA LYS A 105 -7.29 18.60 4.53
C LYS A 105 -8.06 17.98 3.36
N TYR A 106 -7.41 17.10 2.58
CA TYR A 106 -8.00 16.43 1.42
C TYR A 106 -8.41 14.98 1.69
N ALA A 107 -8.26 14.47 2.93
CA ALA A 107 -8.49 13.06 3.24
C ALA A 107 -9.89 12.56 2.86
N LYS A 108 -10.91 13.40 3.02
CA LYS A 108 -12.31 13.08 2.70
C LYS A 108 -12.62 13.06 1.20
N GLU A 109 -11.73 13.59 0.39
CA GLU A 109 -11.87 13.65 -1.07
C GLU A 109 -11.16 12.48 -1.77
N ILE A 110 -10.42 11.66 -1.00
CA ILE A 110 -9.75 10.49 -1.51
C ILE A 110 -10.75 9.38 -1.80
N ASN A 111 -10.76 8.92 -3.04
CA ASN A 111 -11.43 7.71 -3.46
C ASN A 111 -10.39 6.61 -3.71
N ILE A 112 -10.63 5.39 -3.22
CA ILE A 112 -9.75 4.24 -3.46
C ILE A 112 -10.55 3.13 -4.11
N ILE A 113 -10.08 2.66 -5.27
CA ILE A 113 -10.66 1.53 -5.98
C ILE A 113 -9.67 0.38 -5.97
N ASN A 114 -10.11 -0.76 -5.46
CA ASN A 114 -9.33 -2.00 -5.49
C ASN A 114 -9.81 -2.87 -6.67
N GLN A 115 -8.88 -3.38 -7.45
CA GLN A 115 -9.18 -4.34 -8.50
C GLN A 115 -8.14 -5.46 -8.52
N ILE A 116 -8.45 -6.51 -9.27
CA ILE A 116 -7.47 -7.53 -9.66
C ILE A 116 -6.74 -7.02 -10.90
N LEU A 117 -5.42 -6.92 -10.83
CA LEU A 117 -4.53 -6.61 -11.95
C LEU A 117 -4.38 -7.83 -12.85
N ASP A 118 -4.10 -8.99 -12.26
CA ASP A 118 -3.86 -10.24 -12.95
C ASP A 118 -4.66 -11.37 -12.32
N ASN A 119 -5.69 -11.86 -13.02
CA ASN A 119 -6.55 -12.94 -12.53
C ASN A 119 -5.82 -14.27 -12.39
N GLU A 120 -4.78 -14.52 -13.20
CA GLU A 120 -4.02 -15.77 -13.16
C GLU A 120 -3.08 -15.80 -11.96
N ARG A 121 -2.47 -14.66 -11.64
CA ARG A 121 -1.48 -14.52 -10.54
C ARG A 121 -2.10 -14.05 -9.24
N GLY A 122 -3.32 -13.54 -9.28
CA GLY A 122 -4.00 -12.92 -8.15
C GLY A 122 -3.38 -11.59 -7.72
N GLU A 123 -2.68 -10.88 -8.60
CA GLU A 123 -2.06 -9.59 -8.28
C GLU A 123 -3.12 -8.52 -8.09
N ALA A 124 -3.06 -7.78 -6.98
CA ALA A 124 -3.94 -6.64 -6.73
C ALA A 124 -3.41 -5.34 -7.34
N ILE A 125 -4.32 -4.40 -7.60
CA ILE A 125 -4.03 -3.00 -7.91
C ILE A 125 -4.96 -2.11 -7.09
N GLN A 126 -4.43 -1.06 -6.45
CA GLN A 126 -5.25 0.00 -5.85
C GLN A 126 -5.05 1.30 -6.62
N ILE A 127 -6.13 1.95 -6.99
CA ILE A 127 -6.13 3.27 -7.63
C ILE A 127 -6.66 4.27 -6.62
N ILE A 128 -5.81 5.21 -6.21
CA ILE A 128 -6.09 6.23 -5.19
C ILE A 128 -6.24 7.56 -5.91
N SER A 129 -7.39 8.21 -5.79
CA SER A 129 -7.73 9.40 -6.58
C SER A 129 -8.11 10.57 -5.69
N LEU A 130 -7.49 11.73 -5.96
CA LEU A 130 -7.88 13.03 -5.44
C LEU A 130 -8.39 13.88 -6.61
N HIS A 131 -9.68 13.77 -6.88
CA HIS A 131 -10.29 14.34 -8.09
C HIS A 131 -10.20 15.87 -8.13
N SER A 132 -10.34 16.55 -6.99
CA SER A 132 -10.25 18.02 -6.89
C SER A 132 -8.89 18.59 -7.29
N LYS A 133 -7.86 17.74 -7.32
CA LYS A 133 -6.48 18.09 -7.72
C LYS A 133 -6.03 17.39 -8.99
N ASN A 134 -6.88 16.56 -9.59
CA ASN A 134 -6.50 15.71 -10.73
C ASN A 134 -5.25 14.87 -10.44
N ILE A 135 -5.18 14.30 -9.23
CA ILE A 135 -4.08 13.42 -8.82
C ILE A 135 -4.59 11.99 -8.75
N HIS A 136 -3.86 11.08 -9.39
CA HIS A 136 -4.09 9.65 -9.33
C HIS A 136 -2.79 8.95 -8.96
N LEU A 137 -2.85 8.13 -7.93
CA LEU A 137 -1.74 7.29 -7.46
C LEU A 137 -2.14 5.83 -7.64
N ILE A 138 -1.16 5.00 -7.96
CA ILE A 138 -1.39 3.58 -8.19
C ILE A 138 -0.50 2.79 -7.24
N ASN A 139 -1.11 2.00 -6.37
CA ASN A 139 -0.41 1.01 -5.55
C ASN A 139 -0.42 -0.33 -6.28
N LEU A 140 0.77 -0.89 -6.47
CA LEU A 140 1.00 -2.16 -7.15
C LEU A 140 2.31 -2.76 -6.66
N HIS A 141 2.40 -4.09 -6.76
CA HIS A 141 3.64 -4.83 -6.48
C HIS A 141 3.88 -5.80 -7.64
N LEU A 142 4.86 -5.48 -8.48
CA LEU A 142 5.08 -6.16 -9.76
C LEU A 142 6.07 -7.30 -9.64
N ASP A 143 5.93 -8.25 -10.55
CA ASP A 143 6.84 -9.38 -10.73
C ASP A 143 7.76 -9.05 -11.92
N TYR A 144 9.07 -9.08 -11.69
CA TYR A 144 10.06 -8.72 -12.69
C TYR A 144 10.11 -9.67 -13.91
N THR A 145 9.46 -10.84 -13.83
CA THR A 145 9.51 -11.86 -14.88
C THR A 145 8.70 -11.55 -16.13
N HIS A 146 7.68 -10.68 -16.10
CA HIS A 146 6.83 -10.36 -17.27
C HIS A 146 6.44 -8.87 -17.39
N SER A 147 7.43 -7.99 -17.30
CA SER A 147 7.25 -6.53 -17.27
C SER A 147 6.35 -5.95 -18.36
N ILE A 148 6.48 -6.38 -19.62
CA ILE A 148 5.66 -5.88 -20.75
C ILE A 148 4.19 -6.27 -20.59
N SER A 149 3.93 -7.53 -20.19
CA SER A 149 2.56 -8.02 -19.97
C SER A 149 1.90 -7.26 -18.82
N GLN A 150 2.61 -7.08 -17.70
CA GLN A 150 2.11 -6.31 -16.56
C GLN A 150 1.86 -4.84 -16.93
N ALA A 151 2.76 -4.20 -17.70
CA ALA A 151 2.55 -2.83 -18.17
C ALA A 151 1.26 -2.69 -19.00
N ASN A 152 0.96 -3.66 -19.86
CA ASN A 152 -0.28 -3.67 -20.64
C ASN A 152 -1.51 -3.82 -19.73
N LYS A 153 -1.49 -4.75 -18.76
CA LYS A 153 -2.57 -4.93 -17.78
C LYS A 153 -2.82 -3.64 -16.97
N ILE A 154 -1.77 -2.98 -16.49
CA ILE A 154 -1.87 -1.69 -15.77
C ILE A 154 -2.53 -0.64 -16.67
N LYS A 155 -2.08 -0.51 -17.92
CA LYS A 155 -2.62 0.46 -18.88
C LYS A 155 -4.10 0.22 -19.16
N GLU A 156 -4.52 -1.03 -19.30
CA GLU A 156 -5.92 -1.40 -19.48
C GLU A 156 -6.76 -1.03 -18.27
N LYS A 157 -6.30 -1.35 -17.06
CA LYS A 157 -6.98 -1.01 -15.80
C LYS A 157 -7.12 0.49 -15.61
N CYS A 158 -6.06 1.26 -15.91
CA CYS A 158 -6.11 2.71 -15.86
C CYS A 158 -7.09 3.29 -16.88
N LYS A 159 -7.13 2.74 -18.11
CA LYS A 159 -8.10 3.17 -19.13
C LYS A 159 -9.54 2.88 -18.74
N GLN A 160 -9.82 1.72 -18.15
CA GLN A 160 -11.15 1.38 -17.62
C GLN A 160 -11.55 2.39 -16.56
N PHE A 161 -10.69 2.58 -15.55
CA PHE A 161 -10.91 3.54 -14.47
C PHE A 161 -11.16 4.98 -14.96
N LEU A 162 -10.37 5.47 -15.92
CA LEU A 162 -10.50 6.83 -16.45
C LEU A 162 -11.69 7.02 -17.40
N ARG A 163 -12.20 5.94 -18.03
CA ARG A 163 -13.37 5.99 -18.92
C ARG A 163 -14.67 5.89 -18.15
N ASP A 164 -14.70 5.00 -17.17
CA ASP A 164 -15.87 4.70 -16.34
C ASP A 164 -15.90 5.61 -15.11
N GLY A 165 -15.48 6.88 -15.26
CA GLY A 165 -15.21 7.80 -14.16
C GLY A 165 -16.29 7.80 -13.06
N PRO A 166 -15.94 8.12 -11.81
CA PRO A 166 -16.91 8.13 -10.71
C PRO A 166 -18.10 9.07 -10.98
#